data_AF-A0A813JLG2-F1
#
_entry.id   AF-A0A813JLG2-F1
#
_cell.length_a   1.000
_cell.length_b   1.000
_cell.length_c   1.000
_cell.angle_alpha   90.00
_cell.angle_beta   90.00
_cell.angle_gamma   90.00
#
_symmetry.space_group_name_H-M   'P 1'
#
loop_
_entity.id
_entity.type
_entity.pdbx_description
1 polymer ?
#
loop_
_entity_poly.entity_id
_entity_poly.type
_entity_poly.pdbx_seq_one_letter_code
_entity_poly.pdbx_strand_id
1 'polypeptide(L)'
;DSEMEEDASQAVAFTSRVIRGAPSESALRACFSSAGFSADDLSADDPRVALLQCEALAGLNADTLRFLIARAKVLTYLPHEMIFEQGRPRDAFLVVRSGQVLVRVDSPQNSGEREGLAAVSGRGSQEDYPLKPGSSAVGLLCVLASIGTHGGCASPEACRLHNSSARAGSDGAVLVALPTAALDEAFDAFPEAMRALAQLLLARLSTVVLETLSSYFGLHREFLVPSSELAVVGADAASLAQMKPAEAILRALCDGGTGSPDSVLGVSVVAASAEILEFEKGEYAIRLHQRPSHLLILLEGELYVEFLSPDVLAGSAPQGNRSGMGSPLQVVPGNMIGELSIFLDKPLPLVYRCGSRCRFAALPRDSVVQLLDMQPRTCCLRILHIVTAKLAPWLHRVDAALDWIRIEGGRSLYHKGDPMRGFFVVLSGRLLVLEESEKHSSAGSDAPPQWRVTGSLARGRLCGEFDCLKGMPSYSRTVRARRDTEVCRVSPALLHLLAMDFPYSVLHFSLKIAEESRSA
;
A
#
# COMPACT_ATOMS: atom_id res chain seq x y z
N ASP A 1 13.99 13.52 23.53
CA ASP A 1 14.42 13.73 22.13
C ASP A 1 15.55 12.82 21.67
N SER A 2 16.51 12.42 22.52
CA SER A 2 17.58 11.48 22.14
C SER A 2 17.21 9.99 22.27
N GLU A 3 16.27 9.63 23.14
CA GLU A 3 15.89 8.22 23.38
C GLU A 3 14.88 7.66 22.36
N MET A 4 14.09 8.52 21.67
CA MET A 4 13.19 8.07 20.59
C MET A 4 13.91 7.84 19.25
N GLU A 5 15.11 8.40 19.06
CA GLU A 5 15.94 8.14 17.87
C GLU A 5 16.63 6.78 17.94
N GLU A 6 16.86 6.23 19.14
CA GLU A 6 17.49 4.92 19.34
C GLU A 6 16.55 3.74 19.04
N ASP A 7 15.27 3.83 19.43
CA ASP A 7 14.29 2.76 19.12
C ASP A 7 13.94 2.70 17.63
N ALA A 8 13.88 3.87 16.96
CA ALA A 8 13.76 3.92 15.50
C ALA A 8 15.03 3.39 14.80
N SER A 9 16.21 3.56 15.41
CA SER A 9 17.49 3.07 14.86
C SER A 9 17.68 1.55 15.03
N GLN A 10 17.07 0.93 16.04
CA GLN A 10 17.14 -0.54 16.21
C GLN A 10 16.26 -1.31 15.20
N ALA A 11 15.16 -0.71 14.72
CA ALA A 11 14.39 -1.26 13.59
C ALA A 11 15.10 -1.07 12.22
N VAL A 12 16.14 -0.24 12.17
CA VAL A 12 16.81 0.22 10.93
C VAL A 12 18.01 -0.66 10.50
N ALA A 13 18.44 -1.64 11.31
CA ALA A 13 19.60 -2.45 11.00
C ALA A 13 19.37 -3.60 9.97
N PHE A 14 18.14 -3.84 9.50
CA PHE A 14 17.79 -5.10 8.81
C PHE A 14 17.51 -5.01 7.30
N THR A 15 17.52 -3.82 6.69
CA THR A 15 16.88 -3.62 5.37
C THR A 15 17.86 -3.21 4.27
N SER A 16 18.83 -4.09 4.00
CA SER A 16 19.60 -4.10 2.75
C SER A 16 19.31 -5.42 2.03
N ARG A 17 18.22 -5.50 1.24
CA ARG A 17 17.92 -6.70 0.42
C ARG A 17 17.81 -6.40 -1.06
N VAL A 18 18.32 -7.37 -1.81
CA VAL A 18 19.02 -7.21 -3.09
C VAL A 18 18.07 -7.19 -4.29
N ILE A 19 18.35 -6.22 -5.15
CA ILE A 19 17.77 -5.97 -6.47
C ILE A 19 18.23 -7.05 -7.48
N ARG A 20 17.86 -8.34 -7.37
CA ARG A 20 18.11 -9.32 -8.46
C ARG A 20 16.98 -10.34 -8.62
N GLY A 21 16.47 -10.51 -9.84
CA GLY A 21 15.64 -11.67 -10.20
C GLY A 21 16.45 -12.97 -10.04
N ALA A 22 15.76 -14.11 -9.84
CA ALA A 22 16.32 -15.44 -9.54
C ALA A 22 17.70 -15.36 -8.84
N PRO A 23 17.73 -15.29 -7.50
CA PRO A 23 18.92 -14.86 -6.78
C PRO A 23 20.10 -15.82 -7.07
N SER A 24 21.29 -15.27 -7.27
CA SER A 24 22.51 -16.07 -7.15
C SER A 24 22.62 -16.56 -5.71
N GLU A 25 23.25 -17.72 -5.49
CA GLU A 25 23.44 -18.33 -4.16
C GLU A 25 24.04 -17.34 -3.14
N SER A 26 24.89 -16.41 -3.63
CA SER A 26 25.47 -15.31 -2.87
C SER A 26 24.46 -14.25 -2.38
N ALA A 27 23.44 -13.92 -3.18
CA ALA A 27 22.39 -12.99 -2.80
C ALA A 27 21.41 -13.62 -1.79
N LEU A 28 21.16 -14.93 -1.90
CA LEU A 28 20.41 -15.67 -0.89
C LEU A 28 21.14 -15.67 0.44
N ARG A 29 22.44 -15.98 0.48
CA ARG A 29 23.24 -15.92 1.72
C ARG A 29 23.27 -14.52 2.36
N ALA A 30 23.22 -13.45 1.57
CA ALA A 30 23.07 -12.08 2.07
C ALA A 30 21.66 -11.82 2.64
N CYS A 31 20.60 -12.36 2.01
CA CYS A 31 19.25 -12.31 2.57
C CYS A 31 19.15 -13.11 3.87
N PHE A 32 19.76 -14.30 3.96
CA PHE A 32 19.77 -15.13 5.18
C PHE A 32 20.50 -14.45 6.34
N SER A 33 21.72 -13.93 6.10
CA SER A 33 22.49 -13.23 7.12
C SER A 33 21.83 -11.94 7.60
N SER A 34 21.28 -11.13 6.68
CA SER A 34 20.49 -9.94 7.03
C SER A 34 19.13 -10.27 7.64
N ALA A 35 18.65 -11.51 7.55
CA ALA A 35 17.41 -11.98 8.17
C ALA A 35 17.64 -12.60 9.56
N GLY A 36 18.89 -12.77 9.98
CA GLY A 36 19.25 -13.52 11.19
C GLY A 36 18.98 -15.02 11.10
N PHE A 37 18.98 -15.59 9.89
CA PHE A 37 18.79 -17.03 9.65
C PHE A 37 20.16 -17.72 9.47
N SER A 38 20.30 -18.92 10.02
CA SER A 38 21.46 -19.79 9.74
C SER A 38 21.20 -20.63 8.48
N ALA A 39 22.26 -21.19 7.89
CA ALA A 39 22.15 -22.09 6.74
C ALA A 39 21.45 -23.43 7.09
N ASP A 40 21.30 -23.75 8.37
CA ASP A 40 20.65 -24.98 8.85
C ASP A 40 19.12 -24.84 8.96
N ASP A 41 18.58 -23.61 8.96
CA ASP A 41 17.15 -23.36 9.21
C ASP A 41 16.28 -23.45 7.94
N LEU A 42 16.83 -23.09 6.77
CA LEU A 42 16.17 -23.18 5.46
C LEU A 42 17.22 -23.34 4.35
N SER A 43 17.08 -24.40 3.55
CA SER A 43 17.91 -24.57 2.33
C SER A 43 17.64 -23.45 1.33
N ALA A 44 18.67 -23.03 0.58
CA ALA A 44 18.54 -22.08 -0.52
C ALA A 44 17.53 -22.53 -1.61
N ASP A 45 17.29 -23.83 -1.70
CA ASP A 45 16.33 -24.45 -2.62
C ASP A 45 14.90 -24.48 -2.08
N ASP A 46 14.68 -24.12 -0.81
CA ASP A 46 13.33 -24.11 -0.24
C ASP A 46 12.49 -23.03 -0.92
N PRO A 47 11.34 -23.38 -1.52
CA PRO A 47 10.45 -22.41 -2.17
C PRO A 47 10.01 -21.28 -1.22
N ARG A 48 9.95 -21.53 0.09
CA ARG A 48 9.53 -20.55 1.11
C ARG A 48 10.47 -19.35 1.25
N VAL A 49 11.69 -19.45 0.71
CA VAL A 49 12.65 -18.33 0.61
C VAL A 49 12.07 -17.15 -0.17
N ALA A 50 11.07 -17.36 -1.04
CA ALA A 50 10.36 -16.26 -1.71
C ALA A 50 9.71 -15.26 -0.72
N LEU A 51 9.32 -15.70 0.48
CA LEU A 51 8.77 -14.80 1.50
C LEU A 51 9.83 -13.84 2.05
N LEU A 52 11.09 -14.27 2.15
CA LEU A 52 12.21 -13.42 2.58
C LEU A 52 12.55 -12.31 1.58
N GLN A 53 12.14 -12.50 0.32
CA GLN A 53 12.36 -11.57 -0.78
C GLN A 53 11.17 -10.62 -0.97
N CYS A 54 10.05 -10.88 -0.29
CA CYS A 54 8.86 -10.05 -0.39
C CYS A 54 9.07 -8.76 0.43
N GLU A 55 9.07 -7.62 -0.25
CA GLU A 55 9.24 -6.31 0.39
C GLU A 55 8.13 -6.00 1.41
N ALA A 56 6.93 -6.55 1.20
CA ALA A 56 5.82 -6.39 2.13
C ALA A 56 6.10 -6.95 3.52
N LEU A 57 7.02 -7.93 3.65
CA LEU A 57 7.40 -8.56 4.92
C LEU A 57 8.77 -8.10 5.43
N ALA A 58 9.41 -7.14 4.76
CA ALA A 58 10.79 -6.73 5.06
C ALA A 58 10.95 -6.08 6.46
N GLY A 59 9.88 -5.53 7.04
CA GLY A 59 9.88 -4.90 8.36
C GLY A 59 9.71 -5.85 9.55
N LEU A 60 9.54 -7.15 9.31
CA LEU A 60 9.37 -8.13 10.39
C LEU A 60 10.72 -8.55 10.98
N ASN A 61 10.72 -8.77 12.30
CA ASN A 61 11.86 -9.35 12.99
C ASN A 61 12.08 -10.82 12.58
N ALA A 62 13.26 -11.35 12.90
CA ALA A 62 13.63 -12.72 12.54
C ALA A 62 12.68 -13.78 13.13
N ASP A 63 12.21 -13.59 14.36
CA ASP A 63 11.36 -14.54 15.08
C ASP A 63 9.95 -14.65 14.48
N THR A 64 9.29 -13.52 14.23
CA THR A 64 7.97 -13.48 13.57
C THR A 64 8.08 -14.01 12.14
N LEU A 65 9.17 -13.70 11.43
CA LEU A 65 9.40 -14.22 10.08
C LEU A 65 9.59 -15.74 10.08
N ARG A 66 10.35 -16.30 11.04
CA ARG A 66 10.47 -17.75 11.26
C ARG A 66 9.11 -18.38 11.55
N PHE A 67 8.31 -17.76 12.41
CA PHE A 67 6.96 -18.23 12.75
C PHE A 67 6.04 -18.32 11.53
N LEU A 68 6.05 -17.30 10.66
CA LEU A 68 5.24 -17.26 9.43
C LEU A 68 5.75 -18.26 8.38
N ILE A 69 7.07 -18.35 8.18
CA ILE A 69 7.67 -19.29 7.22
C ILE A 69 7.38 -20.75 7.60
N ALA A 70 7.38 -21.07 8.89
CA ALA A 70 7.04 -22.41 9.37
C ALA A 70 5.59 -22.81 9.02
N ARG A 71 4.68 -21.84 8.88
CA ARG A 71 3.27 -22.04 8.54
C ARG A 71 2.95 -21.83 7.05
N ALA A 72 3.94 -21.42 6.26
CA ALA A 72 3.77 -21.21 4.83
C ALA A 72 3.65 -22.56 4.09
N LYS A 73 2.74 -22.61 3.13
CA LYS A 73 2.48 -23.79 2.28
C LYS A 73 2.98 -23.53 0.87
N VAL A 74 3.52 -24.56 0.23
CA VAL A 74 3.93 -24.51 -1.17
C VAL A 74 2.80 -25.10 -2.00
N LEU A 75 2.29 -24.31 -2.94
CA LEU A 75 1.22 -24.70 -3.85
C LEU A 75 1.78 -24.79 -5.27
N THR A 76 1.61 -25.94 -5.90
CA THR A 76 2.03 -26.18 -7.28
C THR A 76 0.80 -26.31 -8.15
N TYR A 77 0.75 -25.50 -9.20
CA TYR A 77 -0.35 -25.43 -10.15
C TYR A 77 0.11 -25.93 -11.51
N LEU A 78 -0.73 -26.77 -12.12
CA LEU A 78 -0.57 -27.24 -13.48
C LEU A 78 -0.82 -26.10 -14.49
N PRO A 79 -0.35 -26.24 -15.74
CA PRO A 79 -0.63 -25.27 -16.79
C PRO A 79 -2.12 -24.93 -16.90
N HIS A 80 -2.42 -23.63 -16.95
CA HIS A 80 -3.79 -23.10 -17.04
C HIS A 80 -4.72 -23.39 -15.86
N GLU A 81 -4.22 -23.97 -14.77
CA GLU A 81 -5.01 -24.20 -13.56
C GLU A 81 -5.39 -22.89 -12.89
N MET A 82 -6.63 -22.82 -12.39
CA MET A 82 -7.14 -21.65 -11.68
C MET A 82 -6.52 -21.57 -10.29
N ILE A 83 -5.93 -20.41 -9.97
CA ILE A 83 -5.31 -20.13 -8.67
C ILE A 83 -6.34 -19.51 -7.74
N PHE A 84 -7.10 -18.51 -8.23
CA PHE A 84 -8.22 -17.92 -7.50
C PHE A 84 -9.25 -17.30 -8.46
N GLU A 85 -10.50 -17.26 -8.01
CA GLU A 85 -11.64 -16.69 -8.73
C GLU A 85 -12.05 -15.34 -8.14
N GLN A 86 -12.62 -14.45 -8.94
CA GLN A 86 -13.16 -13.17 -8.46
C GLN A 86 -14.23 -13.39 -7.37
N GLY A 87 -14.23 -12.52 -6.34
CA GLY A 87 -15.30 -12.48 -5.34
C GLY A 87 -15.33 -13.63 -4.32
N ARG A 88 -14.46 -14.64 -4.43
CA ARG A 88 -14.28 -15.64 -3.36
C ARG A 88 -13.41 -15.08 -2.22
N PRO A 89 -13.70 -15.38 -0.95
CA PRO A 89 -12.81 -14.98 0.14
C PRO A 89 -11.42 -15.59 -0.08
N ARG A 90 -10.37 -14.82 0.24
CA ARG A 90 -8.98 -15.30 0.17
C ARG A 90 -8.49 -15.72 1.54
N ASP A 91 -8.06 -16.96 1.60
CA ASP A 91 -7.55 -17.55 2.83
C ASP A 91 -6.02 -17.51 2.91
N ALA A 92 -5.33 -16.90 1.94
CA ALA A 92 -3.87 -16.82 1.92
C ALA A 92 -3.30 -15.65 1.11
N PHE A 93 -2.15 -15.15 1.57
CA PHE A 93 -1.25 -14.28 0.81
C PHE A 93 -0.36 -15.12 -0.11
N LEU A 94 -0.36 -14.84 -1.42
CA LEU A 94 0.29 -15.65 -2.44
C LEU A 94 1.47 -14.91 -3.07
N VAL A 95 2.65 -15.54 -3.04
CA VAL A 95 3.88 -15.04 -3.67
C VAL A 95 4.36 -16.03 -4.73
N VAL A 96 4.63 -15.53 -5.94
CA VAL A 96 5.10 -16.34 -7.07
C VAL A 96 6.57 -16.74 -6.85
N ARG A 97 6.88 -18.04 -6.80
CA ARG A 97 8.27 -18.54 -6.70
C ARG A 97 8.89 -18.85 -8.06
N SER A 98 8.12 -19.50 -8.93
CA SER A 98 8.53 -19.88 -10.29
C SER A 98 7.32 -20.06 -11.19
N GLY A 99 7.55 -19.97 -12.51
CA GLY A 99 6.47 -19.96 -13.50
C GLY A 99 5.85 -18.58 -13.68
N GLN A 100 4.71 -18.54 -14.36
CA GLN A 100 3.99 -17.32 -14.68
C GLN A 100 2.57 -17.41 -14.13
N VAL A 101 2.10 -16.35 -13.49
CA VAL A 101 0.70 -16.23 -13.07
C VAL A 101 0.04 -15.16 -13.91
N LEU A 102 -1.04 -15.52 -14.58
CA LEU A 102 -1.84 -14.64 -15.42
C LEU A 102 -3.02 -14.15 -14.61
N VAL A 103 -3.07 -12.84 -14.34
CA VAL A 103 -4.18 -12.21 -13.62
C VAL A 103 -5.13 -11.60 -14.64
N ARG A 104 -6.42 -11.89 -14.47
CA ARG A 104 -7.52 -11.38 -15.28
C ARG A 104 -8.36 -10.40 -14.46
N VAL A 105 -8.73 -9.31 -15.12
CA VAL A 105 -9.70 -8.33 -14.61
C VAL A 105 -11.06 -8.70 -15.17
N ASP A 106 -11.99 -9.04 -14.30
CA ASP A 106 -13.36 -9.33 -14.70
C ASP A 106 -14.23 -8.11 -14.34
N SER A 107 -14.64 -7.36 -15.37
CA SER A 107 -15.51 -6.19 -15.21
C SER A 107 -16.84 -6.61 -14.60
N PRO A 108 -17.38 -5.88 -13.60
CA PRO A 108 -18.58 -6.29 -12.85
C PRO A 108 -19.91 -6.22 -13.64
N GLN A 109 -19.90 -6.07 -14.97
CA GLN A 109 -21.12 -5.93 -15.78
C GLN A 109 -21.71 -7.24 -16.32
N ASN A 110 -21.12 -8.41 -16.04
CA ASN A 110 -21.57 -9.68 -16.66
C ASN A 110 -22.13 -10.74 -15.71
N SER A 111 -22.53 -10.40 -14.49
CA SER A 111 -23.10 -11.36 -13.53
C SER A 111 -24.56 -11.13 -13.17
N GLY A 112 -25.37 -10.61 -14.10
CA GLY A 112 -26.82 -10.47 -13.91
C GLY A 112 -27.59 -10.52 -15.24
N GLU A 113 -28.28 -11.63 -15.46
CA GLU A 113 -29.38 -11.83 -16.42
C GLU A 113 -29.12 -11.51 -17.91
N ARG A 114 -28.85 -12.57 -18.70
CA ARG A 114 -29.45 -12.78 -20.03
C ARG A 114 -29.14 -14.19 -20.54
N GLU A 115 -30.02 -15.14 -20.20
CA GLU A 115 -30.24 -16.28 -21.07
C GLU A 115 -30.89 -15.79 -22.37
N GLY A 116 -30.32 -16.15 -23.50
CA GLY A 116 -30.92 -15.99 -24.82
C GLY A 116 -30.72 -14.62 -25.47
N LEU A 117 -29.64 -14.47 -26.25
CA LEU A 117 -29.65 -14.01 -27.65
C LEU A 117 -28.20 -13.81 -28.11
N ALA A 118 -27.85 -14.41 -29.24
CA ALA A 118 -26.54 -14.28 -29.88
C ALA A 118 -26.31 -12.88 -30.49
N ALA A 119 -25.02 -12.52 -30.58
CA ALA A 119 -24.42 -11.34 -31.23
C ALA A 119 -24.58 -10.01 -30.44
N VAL A 120 -23.52 -9.22 -30.20
CA VAL A 120 -22.57 -8.68 -31.16
C VAL A 120 -21.19 -8.49 -30.52
N SER A 121 -20.17 -8.96 -31.21
CA SER A 121 -18.75 -8.78 -30.93
C SER A 121 -18.34 -7.29 -30.94
N GLY A 122 -18.05 -6.75 -29.76
CA GLY A 122 -17.17 -5.59 -29.56
C GLY A 122 -15.93 -6.04 -28.80
N ARG A 123 -14.79 -6.17 -29.50
CA ARG A 123 -13.48 -6.48 -28.91
C ARG A 123 -12.98 -5.29 -28.07
N GLY A 124 -13.33 -5.25 -26.79
CA GLY A 124 -12.43 -4.70 -25.78
C GLY A 124 -11.48 -5.83 -25.39
N SER A 125 -10.18 -5.67 -25.63
CA SER A 125 -9.17 -6.70 -25.37
C SER A 125 -9.12 -7.02 -23.86
N GLN A 126 -9.75 -8.14 -23.50
CA GLN A 126 -9.70 -8.75 -22.17
C GLN A 126 -8.34 -9.43 -22.03
N GLU A 127 -7.30 -8.64 -21.76
CA GLU A 127 -5.90 -9.08 -21.71
C GLU A 127 -5.49 -9.46 -20.28
N ASP A 128 -4.93 -10.67 -20.13
CA ASP A 128 -4.36 -11.11 -18.87
C ASP A 128 -2.96 -10.49 -18.73
N TYR A 129 -2.63 -9.93 -17.57
CA TYR A 129 -1.29 -9.42 -17.32
C TYR A 129 -0.45 -10.44 -16.52
N PRO A 130 0.81 -10.66 -16.91
CA PRO A 130 1.65 -11.68 -16.27
C PRO A 130 2.38 -11.15 -15.03
N LEU A 131 2.35 -11.93 -13.96
CA LEU A 131 3.19 -11.75 -12.77
C LEU A 131 4.49 -12.54 -12.92
N LYS A 132 5.59 -11.90 -12.48
CA LYS A 132 6.93 -12.51 -12.47
C LYS A 132 7.22 -13.17 -11.13
N PRO A 133 8.19 -14.11 -11.06
CA PRO A 133 8.70 -14.63 -9.79
C PRO A 133 9.15 -13.50 -8.84
N GLY A 134 8.79 -13.62 -7.57
CA GLY A 134 9.00 -12.64 -6.50
C GLY A 134 7.83 -11.68 -6.30
N SER A 135 6.92 -11.55 -7.28
CA SER A 135 5.74 -10.69 -7.16
C SER A 135 4.65 -11.36 -6.33
N SER A 136 3.94 -10.56 -5.53
CA SER A 136 2.69 -10.95 -4.88
C SER A 136 1.53 -10.77 -5.85
N ALA A 137 0.57 -11.70 -5.83
CA ALA A 137 -0.64 -11.55 -6.64
C ALA A 137 -1.61 -10.49 -6.11
N VAL A 138 -1.54 -10.18 -4.81
CA VAL A 138 -2.38 -9.21 -4.09
C VAL A 138 -1.55 -8.51 -3.02
N GLY A 139 -1.89 -7.26 -2.71
CA GLY A 139 -1.28 -6.52 -1.62
C GLY A 139 -1.56 -7.17 -0.27
N LEU A 140 -0.52 -7.35 0.56
CA LEU A 140 -0.62 -7.94 1.90
C LEU A 140 -1.63 -7.18 2.79
N LEU A 141 -1.78 -5.87 2.56
CA LEU A 141 -2.72 -5.02 3.29
C LEU A 141 -4.15 -5.55 3.23
N CYS A 142 -4.62 -5.94 2.03
CA CYS A 142 -5.98 -6.46 1.84
C CYS A 142 -6.16 -7.83 2.50
N VAL A 143 -5.11 -8.64 2.57
CA VAL A 143 -5.15 -9.95 3.25
C VAL A 143 -5.24 -9.76 4.77
N LEU A 144 -4.49 -8.82 5.34
CA LEU A 144 -4.61 -8.51 6.78
C LEU A 144 -5.99 -7.95 7.12
N ALA A 145 -6.56 -7.10 6.26
CA ALA A 145 -7.90 -6.56 6.47
C ALA A 145 -9.03 -7.60 6.32
N SER A 146 -8.77 -8.74 5.68
CA SER A 146 -9.72 -9.86 5.60
C SER A 146 -9.73 -10.76 6.84
N ILE A 147 -8.76 -10.61 7.75
CA ILE A 147 -8.75 -11.35 9.02
C ILE A 147 -9.97 -10.90 9.83
N GLY A 148 -10.78 -11.87 10.25
CA GLY A 148 -12.02 -11.60 10.97
C GLY A 148 -11.75 -10.83 12.27
N THR A 149 -12.44 -9.70 12.44
CA THR A 149 -12.68 -9.13 13.77
C THR A 149 -13.80 -9.94 14.41
N HIS A 150 -13.61 -10.40 15.65
CA HIS A 150 -14.60 -11.21 16.34
C HIS A 150 -15.74 -10.32 16.84
N GLY A 151 -16.54 -9.75 15.94
CA GLY A 151 -17.65 -8.89 16.34
C GLY A 151 -18.26 -8.04 15.23
N GLY A 152 -19.42 -8.49 14.74
CA GLY A 152 -20.58 -7.62 14.57
C GLY A 152 -20.64 -6.58 13.45
N CYS A 153 -19.65 -6.45 12.56
CA CYS A 153 -19.90 -5.71 11.32
C CYS A 153 -20.62 -6.64 10.33
N ALA A 154 -21.86 -6.28 9.99
CA ALA A 154 -22.76 -7.10 9.20
C ALA A 154 -22.16 -7.43 7.81
N SER A 155 -22.30 -8.72 7.47
CA SER A 155 -21.98 -9.39 6.20
C SER A 155 -20.50 -9.80 5.99
N PRO A 156 -20.24 -11.11 5.81
CA PRO A 156 -19.04 -11.65 5.15
C PRO A 156 -18.85 -11.19 3.69
N GLU A 157 -19.68 -10.25 3.20
CA GLU A 157 -19.72 -9.78 1.82
C GLU A 157 -18.83 -8.55 1.59
N ALA A 158 -18.52 -7.77 2.65
CA ALA A 158 -17.65 -6.60 2.57
C ALA A 158 -16.16 -6.94 2.30
N CYS A 159 -15.73 -8.19 2.52
CA CYS A 159 -14.37 -8.67 2.21
C CYS A 159 -14.24 -9.28 0.80
N ARG A 160 -15.16 -9.02 -0.13
CA ARG A 160 -15.01 -9.34 -1.57
C ARG A 160 -14.10 -8.34 -2.30
N LEU A 161 -12.98 -7.96 -1.69
CA LEU A 161 -12.15 -6.81 -2.10
C LEU A 161 -11.33 -7.02 -3.38
N HIS A 162 -11.34 -8.21 -3.99
CA HIS A 162 -10.68 -8.40 -5.28
C HIS A 162 -11.67 -8.62 -6.43
N ASN A 163 -11.53 -7.74 -7.41
CA ASN A 163 -12.18 -7.79 -8.71
C ASN A 163 -11.33 -8.56 -9.76
N SER A 164 -10.50 -9.50 -9.30
CA SER A 164 -9.56 -10.23 -10.15
C SER A 164 -9.63 -11.74 -9.93
N SER A 165 -9.42 -12.46 -11.02
CA SER A 165 -9.19 -13.90 -11.08
C SER A 165 -7.76 -14.15 -11.56
N ALA A 166 -7.15 -15.29 -11.21
CA ALA A 166 -5.82 -15.64 -11.72
C ALA A 166 -5.68 -17.12 -12.02
N ARG A 167 -4.84 -17.42 -13.00
CA ARG A 167 -4.51 -18.77 -13.44
C ARG A 167 -3.03 -18.93 -13.71
N ALA A 168 -2.55 -20.16 -13.64
CA ALA A 168 -1.20 -20.49 -14.04
C ALA A 168 -0.99 -20.29 -15.56
N GLY A 169 0.22 -19.90 -15.94
CA GLY A 169 0.64 -19.79 -17.34
C GLY A 169 0.80 -21.16 -18.00
N SER A 170 1.37 -21.17 -19.22
CA SER A 170 1.59 -22.40 -20.00
C SER A 170 2.55 -23.39 -19.34
N ASP A 171 3.46 -22.89 -18.51
CA ASP A 171 4.52 -23.70 -17.89
C ASP A 171 4.16 -24.11 -16.44
N GLY A 172 2.91 -23.86 -16.03
CA GLY A 172 2.50 -23.99 -14.63
C GLY A 172 3.04 -22.87 -13.74
N ALA A 173 2.75 -22.97 -12.44
CA ALA A 173 3.25 -22.01 -11.46
C ALA A 173 3.47 -22.66 -10.09
N VAL A 174 4.53 -22.25 -9.41
CA VAL A 174 4.75 -22.58 -7.99
C VAL A 174 4.59 -21.32 -7.17
N LEU A 175 3.68 -21.37 -6.20
CA LEU A 175 3.32 -20.29 -5.31
C LEU A 175 3.65 -20.66 -3.87
N VAL A 176 4.07 -19.68 -3.08
CA VAL A 176 4.12 -19.80 -1.63
C VAL A 176 2.91 -19.09 -1.06
N ALA A 177 2.11 -19.83 -0.31
CA ALA A 177 0.90 -19.38 0.34
C ALA A 177 1.15 -19.20 1.84
N LEU A 178 0.93 -17.99 2.33
CA LEU A 178 0.88 -17.69 3.76
C LEU A 178 -0.59 -17.59 4.19
N PRO A 179 -1.13 -18.58 4.92
CA PRO A 179 -2.55 -18.59 5.29
C PRO A 179 -2.94 -17.40 6.17
N THR A 180 -4.18 -16.90 6.03
CA THR A 180 -4.75 -15.87 6.91
C THR A 180 -4.77 -16.32 8.36
N ALA A 181 -5.03 -17.60 8.62
CA ALA A 181 -4.94 -18.18 9.97
C ALA A 181 -3.54 -18.03 10.59
N ALA A 182 -2.46 -18.16 9.79
CA ALA A 182 -1.11 -17.98 10.29
C ALA A 182 -0.80 -16.50 10.61
N LEU A 183 -1.36 -15.58 9.83
CA LEU A 183 -1.27 -14.14 10.09
C LEU A 183 -2.09 -13.75 11.32
N ASP A 184 -3.26 -14.36 11.50
CA ASP A 184 -4.12 -14.17 12.67
C ASP A 184 -3.42 -14.64 13.96
N GLU A 185 -2.89 -15.87 13.97
CA GLU A 185 -2.07 -16.37 15.08
C GLU A 185 -0.84 -15.47 15.36
N ALA A 186 -0.27 -14.85 14.32
CA ALA A 186 0.86 -13.93 14.50
C ALA A 186 0.47 -12.62 15.19
N PHE A 187 -0.78 -12.14 15.04
CA PHE A 187 -1.26 -10.97 15.80
C PHE A 187 -1.37 -11.27 17.29
N ASP A 188 -1.68 -12.52 17.66
CA ASP A 188 -1.73 -12.95 19.05
C ASP A 188 -0.32 -13.20 19.61
N ALA A 189 0.56 -13.84 18.83
CA ALA A 189 1.91 -14.20 19.28
C ALA A 189 2.89 -13.02 19.29
N PHE A 190 2.78 -12.09 18.33
CA PHE A 190 3.71 -10.98 18.13
C PHE A 190 2.97 -9.66 17.82
N PRO A 191 2.17 -9.14 18.75
CA PRO A 191 1.29 -7.99 18.51
C PRO A 191 2.05 -6.72 18.08
N GLU A 192 3.19 -6.44 18.70
CA GLU A 192 4.04 -5.29 18.39
C GLU A 192 4.61 -5.36 16.96
N ALA A 193 5.14 -6.52 16.57
CA ALA A 193 5.69 -6.73 15.23
C ALA A 193 4.59 -6.64 14.16
N MET A 194 3.40 -7.17 14.44
CA MET A 194 2.26 -7.09 13.52
C MET A 194 1.67 -5.67 13.43
N ARG A 195 1.66 -4.90 14.53
CA ARG A 195 1.29 -3.47 14.50
C ARG A 195 2.28 -2.70 13.61
N ALA A 196 3.58 -2.91 13.79
CA ALA A 196 4.62 -2.27 12.97
C ALA A 196 4.49 -2.66 11.48
N LEU A 197 4.20 -3.92 11.18
CA LEU A 197 3.91 -4.38 9.81
C LEU A 197 2.69 -3.66 9.23
N ALA A 198 1.59 -3.58 9.96
CA ALA A 198 0.38 -2.88 9.51
C ALA A 198 0.65 -1.40 9.26
N GLN A 199 1.41 -0.72 10.13
CA GLN A 199 1.83 0.67 9.95
C GLN A 199 2.71 0.82 8.71
N LEU A 200 3.64 -0.11 8.47
CA LEU A 200 4.49 -0.11 7.28
C LEU A 200 3.65 -0.21 5.99
N LEU A 201 2.68 -1.14 5.95
CA LEU A 201 1.82 -1.34 4.79
C LEU A 201 0.89 -0.15 4.55
N LEU A 202 0.31 0.43 5.60
CA LEU A 202 -0.52 1.63 5.49
C LEU A 202 0.30 2.89 5.15
N ALA A 203 1.54 2.99 5.64
CA ALA A 203 2.47 4.03 5.22
C ALA A 203 2.77 3.88 3.73
N ARG A 204 3.09 2.67 3.27
CA ARG A 204 3.29 2.38 1.84
C ARG A 204 2.07 2.77 1.02
N LEU A 205 0.86 2.37 1.43
CA LEU A 205 -0.36 2.77 0.74
C LEU A 205 -0.47 4.29 0.61
N SER A 206 -0.32 5.03 1.71
CA SER A 206 -0.52 6.48 1.71
C SER A 206 0.58 7.27 1.01
N THR A 207 1.85 6.92 1.20
CA THR A 207 3.00 7.71 0.71
C THR A 207 3.58 7.19 -0.60
N VAL A 208 3.31 5.93 -0.95
CA VAL A 208 3.81 5.33 -2.19
C VAL A 208 2.66 5.22 -3.17
N VAL A 209 1.61 4.48 -2.83
CA VAL A 209 0.53 4.16 -3.77
C VAL A 209 -0.30 5.40 -4.11
N LEU A 210 -0.91 6.04 -3.09
CA LEU A 210 -1.76 7.20 -3.32
C LEU A 210 -0.98 8.41 -3.83
N GLU A 211 0.22 8.68 -3.30
CA GLU A 211 1.07 9.79 -3.77
C GLU A 211 1.52 9.57 -5.21
N THR A 212 1.93 8.35 -5.61
CA THR A 212 2.35 8.08 -6.99
C THR A 212 1.19 8.23 -7.96
N LEU A 213 0.03 7.64 -7.64
CA LEU A 213 -1.13 7.67 -8.52
C LEU A 213 -1.71 9.08 -8.67
N SER A 214 -1.73 9.87 -7.59
CA SER A 214 -2.19 11.26 -7.64
C SER A 214 -1.21 12.19 -8.32
N SER A 215 0.08 12.09 -8.01
CA SER A 215 1.07 13.02 -8.55
C SER A 215 1.33 12.77 -10.02
N TYR A 216 1.41 11.51 -10.46
CA TYR A 216 1.88 11.17 -11.80
C TYR A 216 0.77 10.75 -12.74
N PHE A 217 -0.25 10.04 -12.22
CA PHE A 217 -1.32 9.48 -13.03
C PHE A 217 -2.62 10.30 -12.97
N GLY A 218 -2.65 11.39 -12.19
CA GLY A 218 -3.80 12.30 -12.10
C GLY A 218 -5.05 11.66 -11.51
N LEU A 219 -4.90 10.52 -10.83
CA LEU A 219 -5.98 9.83 -10.14
C LEU A 219 -6.10 10.43 -8.74
N HIS A 220 -7.27 10.89 -8.34
CA HIS A 220 -7.47 11.56 -7.05
C HIS A 220 -8.68 11.03 -6.31
N ARG A 221 -9.74 10.72 -7.04
CA ARG A 221 -11.05 10.36 -6.48
C ARG A 221 -11.39 8.90 -6.73
N GLU A 222 -10.77 8.34 -7.75
CA GLU A 222 -10.89 6.96 -8.19
C GLU A 222 -10.37 5.96 -7.14
N PHE A 223 -9.62 6.44 -6.13
CA PHE A 223 -9.17 5.62 -5.00
C PHE A 223 -10.20 5.47 -3.90
N LEU A 224 -11.17 6.39 -3.79
CA LEU A 224 -12.10 6.42 -2.67
C LEU A 224 -13.47 5.93 -3.13
N VAL A 225 -14.03 4.98 -2.39
CA VAL A 225 -15.41 4.53 -2.62
C VAL A 225 -16.33 5.36 -1.72
N PRO A 226 -17.48 5.85 -2.23
CA PRO A 226 -18.49 6.48 -1.39
C PRO A 226 -18.90 5.52 -0.25
N SER A 227 -18.81 5.97 1.00
CA SER A 227 -18.99 5.12 2.19
C SER A 227 -20.45 4.77 2.50
N SER A 228 -21.33 4.69 1.49
CA SER A 228 -22.76 4.41 1.66
C SER A 228 -23.06 3.03 2.25
N GLU A 229 -22.10 2.10 2.19
CA GLU A 229 -22.24 0.74 2.71
C GLU A 229 -21.37 0.45 3.95
N LEU A 230 -20.54 1.41 4.37
CA LEU A 230 -19.61 1.24 5.49
C LEU A 230 -20.03 2.12 6.68
N ALA A 231 -21.11 1.76 7.35
CA ALA A 231 -21.45 2.34 8.65
C ALA A 231 -20.59 1.66 9.72
N VAL A 232 -19.39 2.21 10.00
CA VAL A 232 -18.47 1.69 11.04
C VAL A 232 -19.20 1.53 12.37
N VAL A 233 -20.05 2.50 12.70
CA VAL A 233 -21.08 2.35 13.73
C VAL A 233 -22.38 1.97 13.03
N GLY A 234 -22.69 0.67 12.98
CA GLY A 234 -23.90 0.11 12.34
C GLY A 234 -25.19 0.49 13.07
N ALA A 235 -25.57 1.76 13.00
CA ALA A 235 -26.76 2.34 13.62
C ALA A 235 -27.47 3.29 12.65
N ASP A 236 -28.77 3.44 12.85
CA ASP A 236 -29.57 4.42 12.11
C ASP A 236 -29.20 5.85 12.52
N ALA A 237 -29.48 6.81 11.62
CA ALA A 237 -29.12 8.22 11.82
C ALA A 237 -29.70 8.80 13.12
N ALA A 238 -30.90 8.37 13.55
CA ALA A 238 -31.52 8.86 14.78
C ALA A 238 -30.79 8.33 16.03
N SER A 239 -30.42 7.05 16.05
CA SER A 239 -29.60 6.49 17.14
C SER A 239 -28.21 7.10 17.18
N LEU A 240 -27.57 7.35 16.04
CA LEU A 240 -26.26 8.01 15.97
C LEU A 240 -26.30 9.43 16.55
N ALA A 241 -27.33 10.20 16.23
CA ALA A 241 -27.48 11.56 16.75
C ALA A 241 -27.62 11.61 18.28
N GLN A 242 -28.21 10.58 18.91
CA GLN A 242 -28.40 10.52 20.36
C GLN A 242 -27.29 9.75 21.10
N MET A 243 -26.37 9.13 20.36
CA MET A 243 -25.34 8.27 20.93
C MET A 243 -24.33 9.05 21.78
N LYS A 244 -23.89 8.44 22.89
CA LYS A 244 -22.78 8.98 23.68
C LYS A 244 -21.45 8.79 22.93
N PRO A 245 -20.49 9.73 23.01
CA PRO A 245 -19.22 9.62 22.30
C PRO A 245 -18.45 8.34 22.63
N ALA A 246 -18.38 7.98 23.91
CA ALA A 246 -17.71 6.76 24.37
C ALA A 246 -18.33 5.49 23.74
N GLU A 247 -19.66 5.44 23.60
CA GLU A 247 -20.34 4.30 22.99
C GLU A 247 -20.05 4.20 21.49
N ALA A 248 -20.03 5.34 20.79
CA ALA A 248 -19.67 5.37 19.37
C ALA A 248 -18.24 4.87 19.13
N ILE A 249 -17.28 5.30 19.97
CA ILE A 249 -15.88 4.89 19.91
C ILE A 249 -15.72 3.39 20.20
N LEU A 250 -16.39 2.88 21.25
CA LEU A 250 -16.33 1.46 21.60
C LEU A 250 -16.91 0.59 20.49
N ARG A 251 -18.03 0.99 19.87
CA ARG A 251 -18.59 0.26 18.73
C ARG A 251 -17.69 0.30 17.50
N ALA A 252 -17.00 1.42 17.28
CA ALA A 252 -16.13 1.57 16.11
C ALA A 252 -14.80 0.82 16.24
N LEU A 253 -14.14 0.88 17.40
CA LEU A 253 -12.79 0.35 17.59
C LEU A 253 -12.72 -1.01 18.29
N CYS A 254 -13.74 -1.37 19.07
CA CYS A 254 -13.74 -2.58 19.88
C CYS A 254 -14.81 -3.56 19.38
N ASP A 255 -14.55 -4.85 19.57
CA ASP A 255 -15.55 -5.88 19.43
C ASP A 255 -16.30 -6.02 20.75
N GLY A 256 -17.63 -6.01 20.70
CA GLY A 256 -18.46 -6.20 21.88
C GLY A 256 -18.26 -7.60 22.48
N GLY A 257 -17.38 -7.73 23.48
CA GLY A 257 -17.51 -8.73 24.55
C GLY A 257 -16.51 -9.89 24.64
N THR A 258 -15.39 -9.92 23.91
CA THR A 258 -14.44 -11.07 23.98
C THR A 258 -13.14 -10.82 24.76
N GLY A 259 -12.99 -9.66 25.40
CA GLY A 259 -11.81 -9.33 26.22
C GLY A 259 -11.88 -9.89 27.65
N SER A 260 -10.71 -10.04 28.29
CA SER A 260 -10.66 -10.24 29.76
C SER A 260 -11.35 -9.06 30.47
N PRO A 261 -12.02 -9.29 31.61
CA PRO A 261 -12.81 -8.25 32.28
C PRO A 261 -11.99 -6.98 32.60
N ASP A 262 -10.71 -7.15 32.93
CA ASP A 262 -9.79 -6.03 33.20
C ASP A 262 -9.47 -5.21 31.94
N SER A 263 -9.32 -5.87 30.79
CA SER A 263 -9.10 -5.18 29.51
C SER A 263 -10.33 -4.38 29.07
N VAL A 264 -11.54 -4.92 29.30
CA VAL A 264 -12.81 -4.26 28.97
C VAL A 264 -13.03 -3.02 29.84
N LEU A 265 -12.70 -3.11 31.13
CA LEU A 265 -12.75 -1.96 32.05
C LEU A 265 -11.76 -0.86 31.64
N GLY A 266 -10.50 -1.22 31.34
CA GLY A 266 -9.49 -0.26 30.87
C GLY A 266 -9.91 0.46 29.59
N VAL A 267 -10.43 -0.28 28.61
CA VAL A 267 -10.91 0.25 27.34
C VAL A 267 -12.12 1.20 27.54
N SER A 268 -13.06 0.85 28.42
CA SER A 268 -14.20 1.72 28.74
C SER A 268 -13.78 3.02 29.43
N VAL A 269 -12.73 3.00 30.26
CA VAL A 269 -12.19 4.20 30.92
C VAL A 269 -11.57 5.13 29.89
N VAL A 270 -10.78 4.60 28.96
CA VAL A 270 -10.16 5.39 27.90
C VAL A 270 -11.22 5.95 26.94
N ALA A 271 -12.24 5.15 26.58
CA ALA A 271 -13.35 5.62 25.76
C ALA A 271 -14.18 6.73 26.44
N ALA A 272 -14.20 6.79 27.78
CA ALA A 272 -14.89 7.86 28.52
C ALA A 272 -14.23 9.23 28.35
N SER A 273 -12.99 9.30 27.88
CA SER A 273 -12.34 10.57 27.51
C SER A 273 -12.83 11.13 26.18
N ALA A 274 -13.76 10.45 25.50
CA ALA A 274 -14.33 10.92 24.24
C ALA A 274 -15.29 12.10 24.47
N GLU A 275 -15.16 13.13 23.65
CA GLU A 275 -15.94 14.36 23.71
C GLU A 275 -16.77 14.57 22.45
N ILE A 276 -17.66 15.56 22.47
CA ILE A 276 -18.41 15.99 21.29
C ILE A 276 -17.72 17.20 20.71
N LEU A 277 -17.32 17.11 19.44
CA LEU A 277 -16.84 18.27 18.67
C LEU A 277 -17.87 18.66 17.62
N GLU A 278 -18.10 19.96 17.49
CA GLU A 278 -19.03 20.52 16.51
C GLU A 278 -18.28 21.49 15.61
N PHE A 279 -18.57 21.40 14.30
CA PHE A 279 -17.99 22.25 13.29
C PHE A 279 -19.10 22.87 12.45
N GLU A 280 -18.98 24.15 12.17
CA GLU A 280 -19.96 24.89 11.38
C GLU A 280 -19.77 24.65 9.88
N LYS A 281 -20.79 25.03 9.10
CA LYS A 281 -20.73 24.90 7.64
C LYS A 281 -19.53 25.64 7.05
N GLY A 282 -18.75 24.93 6.24
CA GLY A 282 -17.57 25.45 5.55
C GLY A 282 -16.27 25.28 6.34
N GLU A 283 -16.33 24.88 7.61
CA GLU A 283 -15.14 24.58 8.40
C GLU A 283 -14.51 23.24 8.00
N TYR A 284 -13.25 23.07 8.39
CA TYR A 284 -12.49 21.86 8.13
C TYR A 284 -12.35 21.05 9.43
N ALA A 285 -12.91 19.84 9.45
CA ALA A 285 -12.79 18.92 10.58
C ALA A 285 -11.34 18.44 10.76
N ILE A 286 -10.64 18.21 9.65
CA ILE A 286 -9.20 17.92 9.62
C ILE A 286 -8.56 18.82 8.57
N ARG A 287 -7.59 19.64 9.01
CA ARG A 287 -6.85 20.57 8.15
C ARG A 287 -5.64 19.90 7.52
N LEU A 288 -5.28 20.41 6.35
CA LEU A 288 -4.12 19.99 5.60
C LEU A 288 -2.81 20.22 6.38
N HIS A 289 -1.88 19.26 6.32
CA HIS A 289 -0.58 19.26 7.01
C HIS A 289 -0.64 19.29 8.55
N GLN A 290 -1.82 19.26 9.15
CA GLN A 290 -1.95 19.19 10.59
C GLN A 290 -2.07 17.73 11.02
N ARG A 291 -1.30 17.34 12.05
CA ARG A 291 -1.55 16.06 12.72
C ARG A 291 -2.90 16.15 13.43
N PRO A 292 -3.86 15.26 13.14
CA PRO A 292 -5.15 15.30 13.81
C PRO A 292 -4.95 15.08 15.31
N SER A 293 -5.55 15.98 16.10
CA SER A 293 -5.54 15.90 17.55
C SER A 293 -6.52 14.83 18.08
N HIS A 294 -7.54 14.51 17.30
CA HIS A 294 -8.61 13.59 17.67
C HIS A 294 -8.93 12.64 16.53
N LEU A 295 -9.30 11.41 16.88
CA LEU A 295 -10.02 10.49 16.03
C LEU A 295 -11.49 10.90 16.05
N LEU A 296 -12.11 11.12 14.88
CA LEU A 296 -13.47 11.64 14.81
C LEU A 296 -14.40 10.59 14.18
N ILE A 297 -15.58 10.42 14.75
CA ILE A 297 -16.68 9.66 14.14
C ILE A 297 -17.80 10.63 13.85
N LEU A 298 -18.25 10.70 12.60
CA LEU A 298 -19.35 11.57 12.20
C LEU A 298 -20.66 11.05 12.80
N LEU A 299 -21.29 11.80 13.69
CA LEU A 299 -22.60 11.46 14.26
C LEU A 299 -23.74 12.05 13.43
N GLU A 300 -23.59 13.30 13.01
CA GLU A 300 -24.61 14.06 12.30
C GLU A 300 -23.97 15.10 11.37
N GLY A 301 -24.62 15.39 10.24
CA GLY A 301 -24.23 16.44 9.29
C GLY A 301 -23.67 15.91 7.96
N GLU A 302 -23.40 16.84 7.05
CA GLU A 302 -22.85 16.56 5.72
C GLU A 302 -21.36 16.87 5.71
N LEU A 303 -20.53 15.85 5.51
CA LEU A 303 -19.08 15.99 5.44
C LEU A 303 -18.59 15.56 4.07
N TYR A 304 -17.68 16.34 3.51
CA TYR A 304 -17.06 16.07 2.21
C TYR A 304 -15.57 15.78 2.37
N VAL A 305 -15.08 14.74 1.70
CA VAL A 305 -13.66 14.40 1.65
C VAL A 305 -13.08 14.74 0.29
N GLU A 306 -11.91 15.38 0.30
CA GLU A 306 -11.14 15.71 -0.89
C GLU A 306 -9.68 15.29 -0.70
N PHE A 307 -9.13 14.60 -1.70
CA PHE A 307 -7.69 14.33 -1.79
C PHE A 307 -7.01 15.51 -2.49
N LEU A 308 -6.10 16.19 -1.83
CA LEU A 308 -5.38 17.33 -2.41
C LEU A 308 -4.13 16.86 -3.15
N SER A 309 -3.97 17.29 -4.40
CA SER A 309 -2.76 17.01 -5.18
C SER A 309 -1.56 17.81 -4.67
N PRO A 310 -0.33 17.28 -4.76
CA PRO A 310 0.86 17.97 -4.29
C PRO A 310 1.15 19.30 -4.99
N ASP A 311 0.67 19.49 -6.23
CA ASP A 311 0.83 20.74 -6.97
C ASP A 311 0.05 21.90 -6.32
N VAL A 312 -1.07 21.60 -5.66
CA VAL A 312 -1.82 22.57 -4.84
C VAL A 312 -1.11 22.85 -3.51
N LEU A 313 -0.39 21.86 -2.97
CA LEU A 313 0.41 22.00 -1.74
C LEU A 313 1.65 22.87 -1.95
N ALA A 314 2.21 22.91 -3.16
CA ALA A 314 3.41 23.67 -3.51
C ALA A 314 3.16 25.18 -3.77
N GLY A 315 1.92 25.67 -3.60
CA GLY A 315 1.57 27.08 -3.77
C GLY A 315 1.47 27.55 -5.22
N SER A 316 1.62 26.64 -6.18
CA SER A 316 1.30 26.88 -7.59
C SER A 316 -0.21 27.10 -7.71
N ALA A 317 -0.62 28.30 -8.13
CA ALA A 317 -2.01 28.54 -8.51
C ALA A 317 -2.43 27.49 -9.54
N PRO A 318 -3.61 26.86 -9.42
CA PRO A 318 -4.06 25.86 -10.38
C PRO A 318 -4.23 26.54 -11.75
N GLN A 319 -3.21 26.43 -12.60
CA GLN A 319 -3.29 26.80 -14.01
C GLN A 319 -3.98 25.66 -14.74
N GLY A 320 -5.29 25.60 -14.60
CA GLY A 320 -6.13 24.60 -15.22
C GLY A 320 -7.57 24.84 -14.83
N ASN A 321 -8.44 24.93 -15.83
CA ASN A 321 -9.86 25.17 -15.65
C ASN A 321 -10.44 24.15 -14.64
N ARG A 322 -11.00 24.63 -13.51
CA ARG A 322 -11.66 23.80 -12.47
C ARG A 322 -12.93 23.08 -12.95
N SER A 323 -13.13 22.95 -14.27
CA SER A 323 -14.34 22.42 -14.90
C SER A 323 -14.40 20.89 -14.99
N GLY A 324 -13.42 20.17 -14.42
CA GLY A 324 -13.41 18.70 -14.38
C GLY A 324 -13.45 18.08 -12.97
N MET A 325 -13.42 18.88 -11.90
CA MET A 325 -13.63 18.36 -10.54
C MET A 325 -15.11 18.02 -10.41
N GLY A 326 -15.47 16.73 -10.49
CA GLY A 326 -16.82 16.27 -10.17
C GLY A 326 -17.29 16.69 -8.76
N SER A 327 -18.47 16.24 -8.33
CA SER A 327 -18.93 16.46 -6.96
C SER A 327 -17.94 15.90 -5.91
N PRO A 328 -17.72 16.58 -4.78
CA PRO A 328 -16.88 16.05 -3.70
C PRO A 328 -17.51 14.77 -3.12
N LEU A 329 -16.69 13.82 -2.66
CA LEU A 329 -17.20 12.58 -2.07
C LEU A 329 -17.80 12.88 -0.69
N GLN A 330 -19.02 12.44 -0.47
CA GLN A 330 -19.71 12.60 0.80
C GLN A 330 -19.37 11.45 1.74
N VAL A 331 -19.00 11.78 2.99
CA VAL A 331 -18.82 10.84 4.08
C VAL A 331 -20.17 10.64 4.78
N VAL A 332 -20.57 9.38 4.96
CA VAL A 332 -21.85 9.03 5.58
C VAL A 332 -21.72 9.02 7.10
N PRO A 333 -22.72 9.52 7.86
CA PRO A 333 -22.75 9.39 9.31
C PRO A 333 -22.49 7.95 9.78
N GLY A 334 -21.79 7.80 10.89
CA GLY A 334 -21.27 6.53 11.40
C GLY A 334 -19.88 6.18 10.89
N ASN A 335 -19.30 6.91 9.93
CA ASN A 335 -17.93 6.71 9.48
C ASN A 335 -16.90 7.38 10.40
N MET A 336 -15.77 6.70 10.56
CA MET A 336 -14.58 7.21 11.25
C MET A 336 -13.71 8.03 10.30
N ILE A 337 -13.05 9.09 10.77
CA ILE A 337 -12.08 9.89 10.02
C ILE A 337 -10.84 10.17 10.88
N GLY A 338 -9.69 10.36 10.24
CA GLY A 338 -8.41 10.60 10.90
C GLY A 338 -7.70 9.34 11.40
N GLU A 339 -8.32 8.16 11.22
CA GLU A 339 -7.78 6.88 11.67
C GLU A 339 -6.41 6.57 11.07
N LEU A 340 -6.27 6.77 9.76
CA LEU A 340 -5.03 6.48 9.05
C LEU A 340 -3.91 7.45 9.47
N SER A 341 -4.24 8.72 9.66
CA SER A 341 -3.28 9.74 10.10
C SER A 341 -2.76 9.48 11.52
N ILE A 342 -3.65 9.09 12.44
CA ILE A 342 -3.28 8.77 13.83
C ILE A 342 -2.45 7.50 13.87
N PHE A 343 -2.89 6.45 13.16
CA PHE A 343 -2.20 5.17 13.14
C PHE A 343 -0.78 5.25 12.55
N LEU A 344 -0.56 6.15 11.58
CA LEU A 344 0.74 6.40 10.95
C LEU A 344 1.58 7.50 11.61
N ASP A 345 1.02 8.22 12.58
CA ASP A 345 1.56 9.47 13.13
C ASP A 345 2.03 10.49 12.08
N LYS A 346 1.28 10.63 10.98
CA LYS A 346 1.63 11.50 9.85
C LYS A 346 0.41 12.26 9.35
N PRO A 347 0.57 13.55 8.95
CA PRO A 347 -0.48 14.25 8.24
C PRO A 347 -0.67 13.64 6.85
N LEU A 348 -1.92 13.43 6.46
CA LEU A 348 -2.28 12.93 5.14
C LEU A 348 -2.76 14.08 4.24
N PRO A 349 -2.63 13.96 2.91
CA PRO A 349 -3.17 14.93 1.94
C PRO A 349 -4.70 14.80 1.76
N LEU A 350 -5.41 14.41 2.82
CA LEU A 350 -6.86 14.29 2.86
C LEU A 350 -7.43 15.46 3.65
N VAL A 351 -8.43 16.11 3.08
CA VAL A 351 -9.12 17.25 3.70
C VAL A 351 -10.59 16.93 3.85
N TYR A 352 -11.12 17.24 5.03
CA TYR A 352 -12.52 16.98 5.38
C TYR A 352 -13.22 18.31 5.63
N ARG A 353 -14.18 18.66 4.77
CA ARG A 353 -14.90 19.95 4.78
C ARG A 353 -16.37 19.75 5.10
N CYS A 354 -16.88 20.51 6.07
CA CYS A 354 -18.28 20.47 6.48
C CYS A 354 -19.17 21.18 5.45
N GLY A 355 -20.13 20.46 4.88
CA GLY A 355 -21.19 20.95 4.00
C GLY A 355 -22.37 21.57 4.76
N SER A 356 -22.61 21.07 5.97
CA SER A 356 -23.56 21.59 6.96
C SER A 356 -22.90 21.59 8.34
N ARG A 357 -23.64 21.94 9.40
CA ARG A 357 -23.13 21.79 10.78
C ARG A 357 -22.94 20.31 11.07
N CYS A 358 -21.72 19.92 11.40
CA CYS A 358 -21.35 18.54 11.67
C CYS A 358 -21.06 18.33 13.14
N ARG A 359 -21.54 17.21 13.69
CA ARG A 359 -21.26 16.79 15.07
C ARG A 359 -20.49 15.48 15.06
N PHE A 360 -19.43 15.42 15.86
CA PHE A 360 -18.49 14.29 15.92
C PHE A 360 -18.35 13.75 17.33
N ALA A 361 -18.21 12.43 17.46
CA ALA A 361 -17.59 11.82 18.63
C ALA A 361 -16.08 11.87 18.42
N ALA A 362 -15.36 12.54 19.33
CA ALA A 362 -13.95 12.80 19.22
C ALA A 362 -13.18 12.10 20.35
N LEU A 363 -12.23 11.23 20.00
CA LEU A 363 -11.32 10.62 20.96
C LEU A 363 -9.93 11.25 20.82
N PRO A 364 -9.32 11.78 21.90
CA PRO A 364 -7.97 12.35 21.84
C PRO A 364 -6.94 11.37 21.31
N ARG A 365 -5.96 11.86 20.56
CA ARG A 365 -4.87 11.05 19.97
C ARG A 365 -4.16 10.19 21.02
N ASP A 366 -3.85 10.74 22.19
CA ASP A 366 -3.14 10.01 23.25
C ASP A 366 -3.99 8.85 23.78
N SER A 367 -5.31 9.05 23.89
CA SER A 367 -6.26 7.99 24.24
C SER A 367 -6.33 6.90 23.16
N VAL A 368 -6.26 7.25 21.87
CA VAL A 368 -6.21 6.27 20.77
C VAL A 368 -4.93 5.43 20.84
N VAL A 369 -3.78 6.07 21.10
CA VAL A 369 -2.50 5.38 21.26
C VAL A 369 -2.56 4.43 22.47
N GLN A 370 -3.10 4.88 23.60
CA GLN A 370 -3.34 4.02 24.75
C GLN A 370 -4.23 2.81 24.42
N LEU A 371 -5.29 2.98 23.62
CA LEU A 371 -6.12 1.85 23.17
C LEU A 371 -5.34 0.87 22.28
N LEU A 372 -4.48 1.38 21.39
CA LEU A 372 -3.62 0.56 20.54
C LEU A 372 -2.58 -0.24 21.34
N ASP A 373 -2.14 0.28 22.49
CA ASP A 373 -1.23 -0.41 23.39
C ASP A 373 -1.96 -1.47 24.23
N MET A 374 -3.19 -1.16 24.67
CA MET A 374 -4.02 -2.08 25.47
C MET A 374 -4.61 -3.25 24.65
N GLN A 375 -5.04 -2.99 23.41
CA GLN A 375 -5.64 -3.99 22.51
C GLN A 375 -5.07 -3.88 21.09
N PRO A 376 -3.78 -4.20 20.88
CA PRO A 376 -3.10 -4.08 19.58
C PRO A 376 -3.83 -4.81 18.47
N ARG A 377 -4.18 -6.08 18.69
CA ARG A 377 -4.82 -6.92 17.68
C ARG A 377 -6.15 -6.33 17.22
N THR A 378 -7.08 -6.11 18.15
CA THR A 378 -8.44 -5.66 17.83
C THR A 378 -8.44 -4.29 17.15
N CYS A 379 -7.74 -3.30 17.74
CA CYS A 379 -7.70 -1.96 17.19
C CYS A 379 -6.98 -1.91 15.83
N CYS A 380 -5.88 -2.65 15.67
CA CYS A 380 -5.13 -2.69 14.41
C CYS A 380 -5.97 -3.32 13.29
N LEU A 381 -6.55 -4.49 13.51
CA LEU A 381 -7.39 -5.17 12.50
C LEU A 381 -8.61 -4.31 12.13
N ARG A 382 -9.22 -3.64 13.10
CA ARG A 382 -10.36 -2.76 12.86
C ARG A 382 -9.97 -1.53 12.02
N ILE A 383 -8.85 -0.87 12.33
CA ILE A 383 -8.36 0.26 11.52
C ILE A 383 -8.03 -0.21 10.10
N LEU A 384 -7.37 -1.36 9.94
CA LEU A 384 -7.08 -1.95 8.63
C LEU A 384 -8.37 -2.20 7.83
N HIS A 385 -9.38 -2.79 8.45
CA HIS A 385 -10.68 -3.03 7.83
C HIS A 385 -11.35 -1.72 7.39
N ILE A 386 -11.41 -0.72 8.27
CA ILE A 386 -12.05 0.57 7.98
C ILE A 386 -11.32 1.30 6.85
N VAL A 387 -9.99 1.33 6.87
CA VAL A 387 -9.20 2.00 5.84
C VAL A 387 -9.38 1.30 4.51
N THR A 388 -9.23 -0.03 4.45
CA THR A 388 -9.34 -0.78 3.19
C THR A 388 -10.75 -0.75 2.60
N ALA A 389 -11.78 -0.72 3.43
CA ALA A 389 -13.16 -0.61 2.97
C ALA A 389 -13.51 0.77 2.36
N LYS A 390 -12.72 1.81 2.65
CA LYS A 390 -12.83 3.12 1.97
C LYS A 390 -12.11 3.17 0.63
N LEU A 391 -11.26 2.18 0.35
CA LEU A 391 -10.44 2.16 -0.86
C LEU A 391 -11.15 1.43 -2.00
N ALA A 392 -10.86 1.87 -3.22
CA ALA A 392 -11.40 1.24 -4.41
C ALA A 392 -10.90 -0.19 -4.57
N PRO A 393 -11.77 -1.16 -4.94
CA PRO A 393 -11.40 -2.56 -5.04
C PRO A 393 -10.27 -2.85 -6.02
N TRP A 394 -9.99 -2.00 -7.02
CA TRP A 394 -8.87 -2.22 -7.94
C TRP A 394 -7.49 -1.92 -7.31
N LEU A 395 -7.46 -1.15 -6.22
CA LEU A 395 -6.23 -0.62 -5.62
C LEU A 395 -5.34 -1.73 -5.04
N HIS A 396 -5.91 -2.86 -4.63
CA HIS A 396 -5.15 -4.02 -4.13
C HIS A 396 -4.13 -4.55 -5.16
N ARG A 397 -4.44 -4.43 -6.46
CA ARG A 397 -3.53 -4.86 -7.54
C ARG A 397 -2.38 -3.88 -7.73
N VAL A 398 -2.68 -2.60 -7.58
CA VAL A 398 -1.69 -1.54 -7.74
C VAL A 398 -0.76 -1.50 -6.53
N ASP A 399 -1.28 -1.70 -5.32
CA ASP A 399 -0.46 -1.89 -4.13
C ASP A 399 0.49 -3.09 -4.29
N ALA A 400 0.01 -4.21 -4.85
CA ALA A 400 0.82 -5.39 -5.15
C ALA A 400 1.91 -5.14 -6.21
N ALA A 401 1.70 -4.19 -7.11
CA ALA A 401 2.55 -3.95 -8.28
C ALA A 401 3.55 -2.79 -8.11
N LEU A 402 3.36 -1.94 -7.10
CA LEU A 402 4.26 -0.83 -6.75
C LEU A 402 5.24 -1.28 -5.67
N ASP A 403 6.53 -1.31 -5.98
CA ASP A 403 7.55 -1.73 -5.01
C ASP A 403 8.19 -0.53 -4.31
N TRP A 404 8.40 -0.61 -3.00
CA TRP A 404 8.97 0.47 -2.20
C TRP A 404 10.38 0.09 -1.76
N ILE A 405 11.36 0.70 -2.41
CA ILE A 405 12.78 0.33 -2.29
C ILE A 405 13.54 1.41 -1.55
N ARG A 406 14.25 1.02 -0.50
CA ARG A 406 15.20 1.87 0.22
C ARG A 406 16.63 1.56 -0.21
N ILE A 407 17.41 2.61 -0.44
CA ILE A 407 18.78 2.53 -0.92
C ILE A 407 19.67 3.38 -0.03
N GLU A 408 20.64 2.75 0.60
CA GLU A 408 21.66 3.43 1.41
C GLU A 408 22.49 4.41 0.56
N GLY A 409 22.94 5.49 1.19
CA GLY A 409 23.86 6.45 0.57
C GLY A 409 25.10 5.78 -0.02
N GLY A 410 25.45 6.14 -1.26
CA GLY A 410 26.59 5.61 -2.00
C GLY A 410 26.31 4.36 -2.81
N ARG A 411 25.19 3.65 -2.59
CA ARG A 411 24.82 2.47 -3.38
C ARG A 411 24.17 2.84 -4.71
N SER A 412 24.45 2.06 -5.74
CA SER A 412 23.84 2.22 -7.07
C SER A 412 22.43 1.63 -7.08
N LEU A 413 21.47 2.38 -7.64
CA LEU A 413 20.11 1.90 -7.91
C LEU A 413 20.11 0.93 -9.11
N TYR A 414 20.73 1.33 -10.22
CA TYR A 414 21.00 0.48 -11.38
C TYR A 414 22.22 1.02 -12.15
N HIS A 415 22.86 0.16 -12.93
CA HIS A 415 23.95 0.49 -13.82
C HIS A 415 23.50 0.49 -15.28
N LYS A 416 24.22 1.23 -16.12
CA LYS A 416 24.04 1.16 -17.58
C LYS A 416 24.20 -0.30 -18.04
N GLY A 417 23.23 -0.78 -18.82
CA GLY A 417 23.18 -2.16 -19.31
C GLY A 417 22.42 -3.14 -18.41
N ASP A 418 22.04 -2.75 -17.18
CA ASP A 418 21.19 -3.58 -16.33
C ASP A 418 19.82 -3.79 -17.00
N PRO A 419 19.19 -4.99 -16.86
CA PRO A 419 17.92 -5.28 -17.50
C PRO A 419 16.80 -4.37 -16.98
N MET A 420 15.94 -3.92 -17.89
CA MET A 420 14.83 -3.04 -17.57
C MET A 420 13.80 -3.72 -16.66
N ARG A 421 13.54 -3.13 -15.49
CA ARG A 421 12.55 -3.63 -14.51
C ARG A 421 11.36 -2.69 -14.31
N GLY A 422 11.39 -1.54 -14.98
CA GLY A 422 10.44 -0.45 -14.78
C GLY A 422 11.20 0.87 -14.58
N PHE A 423 10.46 1.92 -14.26
CA PHE A 423 11.02 3.20 -13.90
C PHE A 423 10.82 3.47 -12.41
N PHE A 424 11.51 4.47 -11.89
CA PHE A 424 11.52 4.80 -10.47
C PHE A 424 11.06 6.23 -10.24
N VAL A 425 10.31 6.42 -9.17
CA VAL A 425 9.90 7.72 -8.63
C VAL A 425 10.69 7.96 -7.35
N VAL A 426 11.38 9.09 -7.23
CA VAL A 426 12.09 9.44 -5.99
C VAL A 426 11.09 9.97 -4.96
N LEU A 427 10.89 9.24 -3.86
CA LEU A 427 9.98 9.62 -2.78
C LEU A 427 10.69 10.49 -1.74
N SER A 428 11.90 10.10 -1.36
CA SER A 428 12.73 10.82 -0.40
C SER A 428 14.21 10.62 -0.74
N GLY A 429 15.09 11.52 -0.31
CA GLY A 429 16.53 11.43 -0.58
C GLY A 429 17.00 12.19 -1.82
N ARG A 430 18.02 11.69 -2.51
CA ARG A 430 18.60 12.28 -3.74
C ARG A 430 19.43 11.25 -4.51
N LEU A 431 19.11 11.08 -5.79
CA LEU A 431 19.88 10.26 -6.73
C LEU A 431 20.81 11.13 -7.58
N LEU A 432 21.91 10.53 -8.03
CA LEU A 432 22.87 11.10 -8.96
C LEU A 432 22.88 10.25 -10.23
N VAL A 433 22.84 10.92 -11.37
CA VAL A 433 23.02 10.29 -12.68
C VAL A 433 24.51 10.36 -13.01
N LEU A 434 25.10 9.21 -13.32
CA LEU A 434 26.51 9.03 -13.56
C LEU A 434 26.73 8.54 -14.99
N GLU A 435 27.74 9.12 -15.65
CA GLU A 435 28.31 8.63 -16.88
C GLU A 435 29.78 8.26 -16.68
N GLU A 436 30.22 7.20 -17.34
CA GLU A 436 31.61 6.78 -17.31
C GLU A 436 32.44 7.73 -18.19
N SER A 437 33.50 8.31 -17.62
CA SER A 437 34.37 9.22 -18.37
C SER A 437 35.35 8.42 -19.20
N GLU A 438 35.26 8.49 -20.53
CA GLU A 438 36.13 7.77 -21.50
C GLU A 438 37.62 8.17 -21.48
N LYS A 439 38.08 8.95 -20.48
CA LYS A 439 39.43 9.54 -20.45
C LYS A 439 40.57 8.58 -20.05
N HIS A 440 40.38 7.26 -20.04
CA HIS A 440 41.45 6.29 -19.78
C HIS A 440 41.45 5.18 -20.82
N SER A 441 41.99 5.49 -22.00
CA SER A 441 42.37 4.48 -23.00
C SER A 441 43.78 4.74 -23.52
N SER A 442 44.72 5.06 -22.63
CA SER A 442 46.16 5.06 -22.95
C SER A 442 47.12 5.07 -21.75
N ALA A 443 46.92 4.22 -20.73
CA ALA A 443 48.00 3.74 -19.85
C ALA A 443 47.46 2.66 -18.90
N GLY A 444 48.20 1.57 -18.74
CA GLY A 444 47.77 0.39 -17.98
C GLY A 444 47.64 0.57 -16.46
N SER A 445 46.95 -0.41 -15.87
CA SER A 445 46.72 -0.75 -14.45
C SER A 445 45.54 -0.08 -13.72
N ASP A 446 44.55 -0.92 -13.39
CA ASP A 446 43.72 -0.98 -12.16
C ASP A 446 43.36 0.33 -11.42
N ALA A 447 43.06 1.41 -12.13
CA ALA A 447 42.39 2.57 -11.53
C ALA A 447 40.86 2.38 -11.58
N PRO A 448 40.11 2.67 -10.50
CA PRO A 448 38.66 2.57 -10.50
C PRO A 448 38.05 3.52 -11.55
N PRO A 449 36.92 3.13 -12.20
CA PRO A 449 36.30 3.94 -13.23
C PRO A 449 35.97 5.34 -12.71
N GLN A 450 36.42 6.37 -13.43
CA GLN A 450 36.16 7.75 -13.06
C GLN A 450 34.75 8.13 -13.51
N TRP A 451 33.84 8.23 -12.54
CA TRP A 451 32.46 8.62 -12.76
C TRP A 451 32.33 10.14 -12.90
N ARG A 452 31.64 10.60 -13.94
CA ARG A 452 31.20 11.99 -14.08
C ARG A 452 29.73 12.09 -13.69
N VAL A 453 29.42 12.98 -12.75
CA VAL A 453 28.03 13.30 -12.40
C VAL A 453 27.44 14.18 -13.50
N THR A 454 26.40 13.72 -14.17
CA THR A 454 25.71 14.46 -15.24
C THR A 454 24.43 15.13 -14.77
N GLY A 455 23.84 14.65 -13.67
CA GLY A 455 22.64 15.25 -13.10
C GLY A 455 22.32 14.75 -11.70
N SER A 456 21.35 15.39 -11.06
CA SER A 456 20.81 14.95 -9.78
C SER A 456 19.29 14.96 -9.78
N LEU A 457 18.68 13.89 -9.24
CA LEU A 457 17.24 13.72 -9.15
C LEU A 457 16.83 13.84 -7.68
N ALA A 458 15.94 14.79 -7.39
CA ALA A 458 15.37 15.03 -6.06
C ALA A 458 13.99 14.37 -5.93
N ARG A 459 13.37 14.50 -4.73
CA ARG A 459 11.98 14.07 -4.49
C ARG A 459 11.06 14.58 -5.60
N GLY A 460 10.17 13.71 -6.07
CA GLY A 460 9.21 14.04 -7.12
C GLY A 460 9.76 13.89 -8.54
N ARG A 461 11.03 13.54 -8.73
CA ARG A 461 11.59 13.29 -10.07
C ARG A 461 11.54 11.82 -10.45
N LEU A 462 11.37 11.59 -11.75
CA LEU A 462 11.37 10.27 -12.37
C LEU A 462 12.78 9.83 -12.77
N CYS A 463 12.98 8.52 -12.86
CA CYS A 463 14.24 7.91 -13.23
C CYS A 463 14.03 6.63 -14.07
N GLY A 464 14.56 6.60 -15.29
CA GLY A 464 14.43 5.45 -16.20
C GLY A 464 13.11 5.41 -16.99
N GLU A 465 12.30 6.45 -16.88
CA GLU A 465 11.00 6.62 -17.55
C GLU A 465 11.11 6.59 -19.07
N PHE A 466 12.13 7.25 -19.65
CA PHE A 466 12.33 7.27 -21.10
C PHE A 466 12.73 5.91 -21.65
N ASP A 467 13.62 5.21 -20.96
CA ASP A 467 14.05 3.87 -21.36
C ASP A 467 12.86 2.90 -21.30
N CYS A 468 12.04 3.01 -20.25
CA CYS A 468 10.85 2.20 -20.05
C CYS A 468 9.77 2.46 -21.12
N LEU A 469 9.47 3.72 -21.41
CA LEU A 469 8.46 4.10 -22.41
C LEU A 469 8.89 3.77 -23.84
N LYS A 470 10.19 3.81 -24.14
CA LYS A 470 10.74 3.40 -25.44
C LYS A 470 10.83 1.88 -25.60
N GLY A 471 10.53 1.10 -24.55
CA GLY A 471 10.65 -0.35 -24.57
C GLY A 471 12.09 -0.85 -24.66
N MET A 472 13.05 -0.09 -24.12
CA MET A 472 14.46 -0.50 -24.12
C MET A 472 14.64 -1.74 -23.23
N PRO A 473 15.44 -2.74 -23.64
CA PRO A 473 15.66 -3.95 -22.83
C PRO A 473 16.55 -3.70 -21.61
N SER A 474 17.32 -2.61 -21.59
CA SER A 474 18.27 -2.26 -20.52
C SER A 474 18.32 -0.76 -20.26
N TYR A 475 18.77 -0.38 -19.05
CA TYR A 475 18.95 1.01 -18.66
C TYR A 475 20.11 1.67 -19.42
N SER A 476 19.90 2.89 -19.89
CA SER A 476 20.90 3.64 -20.68
C SER A 476 21.95 4.35 -19.83
N ARG A 477 21.67 4.57 -18.55
CA ARG A 477 22.49 5.38 -17.62
C ARG A 477 22.76 4.61 -16.32
N THR A 478 23.76 5.06 -15.56
CA THR A 478 24.02 4.57 -14.21
C THR A 478 23.47 5.56 -13.19
N VAL A 479 22.77 5.09 -12.16
CA VAL A 479 22.16 5.94 -11.14
C VAL A 479 22.54 5.47 -9.75
N ARG A 480 22.95 6.41 -8.90
CA ARG A 480 23.45 6.14 -7.54
C ARG A 480 22.82 7.06 -6.49
N ALA A 481 22.52 6.50 -5.32
CA ALA A 481 22.05 7.29 -4.20
C ALA A 481 23.19 8.14 -3.60
N ARG A 482 22.98 9.44 -3.42
CA ARG A 482 23.96 10.31 -2.74
C ARG A 482 23.91 10.14 -1.22
N ARG A 483 22.72 9.91 -0.71
CA ARG A 483 22.35 9.65 0.69
C ARG A 483 21.23 8.62 0.68
N ASP A 484 20.84 8.15 1.86
CA ASP A 484 19.67 7.30 2.01
C ASP A 484 18.49 7.85 1.21
N THR A 485 18.02 7.05 0.27
CA THR A 485 17.02 7.45 -0.71
C THR A 485 15.98 6.35 -0.81
N GLU A 486 14.72 6.75 -0.80
CA GLU A 486 13.59 5.85 -1.00
C GLU A 486 12.98 6.12 -2.37
N VAL A 487 12.76 5.04 -3.11
CA VAL A 487 12.19 5.10 -4.46
C VAL A 487 11.01 4.15 -4.57
N CYS A 488 10.03 4.56 -5.34
CA CYS A 488 8.93 3.71 -5.77
C CYS A 488 9.25 3.17 -7.16
N ARG A 489 9.25 1.85 -7.33
CA ARG A 489 9.39 1.22 -8.65
C ARG A 489 8.00 1.02 -9.26
N VAL A 490 7.80 1.61 -10.43
CA VAL A 490 6.62 1.39 -11.24
C VAL A 490 6.97 0.37 -12.32
N SER A 491 6.36 -0.81 -12.23
CA SER A 491 6.57 -1.87 -13.21
C SER A 491 5.84 -1.56 -14.54
N PRO A 492 6.33 -2.08 -15.68
CA PRO A 492 5.61 -1.95 -16.95
C PRO A 492 4.23 -2.61 -16.92
N ALA A 493 4.07 -3.68 -16.12
CA ALA A 493 2.78 -4.34 -15.92
C ALA A 493 1.76 -3.40 -15.27
N LEU A 494 2.19 -2.55 -14.34
CA LEU A 494 1.32 -1.55 -13.74
C LEU A 494 0.91 -0.45 -14.73
N LEU A 495 1.83 0.02 -15.58
CA LEU A 495 1.48 0.97 -16.64
C LEU A 495 0.40 0.39 -17.57
N HIS A 496 0.53 -0.88 -17.94
CA HIS A 496 -0.47 -1.55 -18.76
C HIS A 496 -1.82 -1.68 -18.03
N LEU A 497 -1.81 -2.08 -16.74
CA LEU A 497 -3.01 -2.12 -15.91
C LEU A 497 -3.71 -0.75 -15.86
N LEU A 498 -2.96 0.32 -15.60
CA LEU A 498 -3.50 1.68 -15.58
C LEU A 498 -3.98 2.14 -16.96
N ALA A 499 -3.32 1.73 -18.04
CA ALA A 499 -3.76 2.05 -19.40
C ALA A 499 -5.13 1.42 -19.73
N MET A 500 -5.38 0.22 -19.22
CA MET A 500 -6.64 -0.49 -19.42
C MET A 500 -7.77 0.07 -18.57
N ASP A 501 -7.53 0.26 -17.27
CA ASP A 501 -8.57 0.71 -16.33
C ASP A 501 -8.80 2.23 -16.42
N PHE A 502 -7.75 3.02 -16.70
CA PHE A 502 -7.74 4.49 -16.68
C PHE A 502 -6.92 5.09 -17.84
N PRO A 503 -7.39 5.01 -19.10
CA PRO A 503 -6.61 5.44 -20.27
C PRO A 503 -6.18 6.93 -20.21
N TYR A 504 -7.02 7.79 -19.62
CA TYR A 504 -6.70 9.21 -19.44
C TYR A 504 -5.50 9.45 -18.50
N SER A 505 -5.27 8.56 -17.53
CA SER A 505 -4.16 8.67 -16.58
C SER A 505 -2.81 8.46 -17.25
N VAL A 506 -2.73 7.61 -18.26
CA VAL A 506 -1.49 7.38 -19.03
C VAL A 506 -1.18 8.57 -19.93
N LEU A 507 -2.21 9.23 -20.47
CA LEU A 507 -2.04 10.49 -21.20
C LEU A 507 -1.52 11.59 -20.26
N HIS A 508 -2.11 11.72 -19.08
CA HIS A 508 -1.66 12.66 -18.06
C HIS A 508 -0.19 12.42 -17.67
N PHE A 509 0.18 11.16 -17.43
CA PHE A 509 1.57 10.77 -17.15
C PHE A 509 2.52 11.16 -18.29
N SER A 510 2.13 10.91 -19.54
CA SER A 510 2.93 11.25 -20.71
C SER A 510 3.14 12.75 -20.87
N LEU A 511 2.10 13.55 -20.61
CA LEU A 511 2.18 15.01 -20.61
C LEU A 511 3.12 15.51 -19.50
N LYS A 512 3.01 14.95 -18.29
CA LYS A 512 3.87 15.30 -17.17
C LYS A 512 5.35 15.04 -17.46
N ILE A 513 5.68 13.89 -18.07
CA ILE A 513 7.05 13.60 -18.53
C ILE A 513 7.52 14.61 -19.57
N ALA A 514 6.66 14.97 -20.52
CA ALA A 514 7.00 15.95 -21.56
C ALA A 514 7.29 17.34 -20.96
N GLU A 515 6.52 17.77 -19.95
CA GLU A 515 6.76 19.01 -19.22
C GLU A 515 8.07 18.96 -18.43
N GLU A 516 8.32 17.86 -17.71
CA GLU A 516 9.57 17.69 -16.96
C GLU A 516 10.79 17.71 -17.88
N SER A 517 10.70 17.12 -19.08
CA SER A 517 11.77 17.14 -20.09
C SER A 517 12.08 18.54 -20.66
N ARG A 518 11.14 19.48 -20.60
CA ARG A 518 11.37 20.89 -20.99
C ARG A 518 11.96 21.71 -19.86
N SER A 519 11.81 21.26 -18.62
CA SER A 519 12.29 21.92 -17.40
C SER A 519 13.71 21.52 -16.97
N ALA A 520 14.24 20.45 -17.56
CA ALA A 520 15.58 19.89 -17.34
C ALA A 520 16.50 20.26 -18.50
#